data_AF-A0A645DBE3-F1
#
_entry.id   AF-A0A645DBE3-F1
#
_cell.length_a   1.000
_cell.length_b   1.000
_cell.length_c   1.000
_cell.angle_alpha   90.00
_cell.angle_beta   90.00
_cell.angle_gamma   90.00
#
_symmetry.space_group_name_H-M   'P 1'
#
loop_
_entity.id
_entity.type
_entity.pdbx_description
1 polymer ?
#
loop_
_entity_poly.entity_id
_entity_poly.type
_entity_poly.pdbx_seq_one_letter_code
_entity_poly.pdbx_strand_id
1 'polypeptide(L)'
;MQAVAASSTAMQAVAASSTAMQAVAASTAARTALWQSDAFLACLQANNASIQAIISANLATTKNTTASSYQFEAQGTKLILLRRYYDGASEYDNLQWDRSASNLPGYGQPNTYDATYARSAAAPTANNATANCVRACSGLSRATWGVGNSLTVIYLKV
;
A
#
# COMPACT_ATOMS: atom_id res chain seq x y z
N MET A 1 -19.47 3.31 -9.90
CA MET A 1 -18.06 3.57 -9.55
C MET A 1 -17.19 3.94 -10.76
N GLN A 2 -17.36 3.34 -11.94
CA GLN A 2 -16.46 3.60 -13.09
C GLN A 2 -16.38 5.08 -13.52
N ALA A 3 -17.51 5.79 -13.60
CA ALA A 3 -17.51 7.22 -13.94
C ALA A 3 -16.77 8.09 -12.90
N VAL A 4 -16.92 7.76 -11.60
CA VAL A 4 -16.18 8.42 -10.51
C VAL A 4 -14.69 8.08 -10.62
N ALA A 5 -14.35 6.82 -10.89
CA ALA A 5 -12.98 6.34 -11.05
C ALA A 5 -12.21 6.98 -12.20
N ALA A 6 -12.93 7.48 -13.22
CA ALA A 6 -12.38 8.20 -14.36
C ALA A 6 -12.21 9.71 -14.12
N SER A 7 -12.79 10.28 -13.05
CA SER A 7 -12.75 11.71 -12.75
C SER A 7 -11.77 12.03 -11.62
N SER A 8 -10.61 12.61 -11.93
CA SER A 8 -9.60 12.99 -10.93
C SER A 8 -10.16 13.90 -9.83
N THR A 9 -11.02 14.86 -10.17
CA THR A 9 -11.66 15.76 -9.20
C THR A 9 -12.59 15.02 -8.23
N ALA A 10 -13.46 14.16 -8.76
CA ALA A 10 -14.35 13.37 -7.90
C ALA A 10 -13.54 12.46 -6.96
N MET A 11 -12.42 11.95 -7.44
CA MET A 11 -11.55 11.04 -6.70
C MET A 11 -10.78 11.74 -5.59
N GLN A 12 -10.32 12.97 -5.83
CA GLN A 12 -9.74 13.81 -4.79
C GLN A 12 -10.75 14.10 -3.67
N ALA A 13 -12.00 14.39 -4.01
CA ALA A 13 -13.05 14.61 -3.02
C ALA A 13 -13.34 13.36 -2.17
N VAL A 14 -13.40 12.18 -2.81
CA VAL A 14 -13.56 10.90 -2.09
C VAL A 14 -12.35 10.63 -1.20
N ALA A 15 -11.13 10.76 -1.73
CA ALA A 15 -9.90 10.54 -0.99
C ALA A 15 -9.70 11.53 0.17
N ALA A 16 -10.33 12.71 0.14
CA ALA A 16 -10.33 13.68 1.24
C ALA A 16 -11.32 13.35 2.37
N SER A 17 -12.30 12.48 2.12
CA SER A 17 -13.33 12.11 3.10
C SER A 17 -13.04 10.75 3.73
N SER A 18 -12.72 10.76 5.04
CA SER A 18 -12.48 9.53 5.81
C SER A 18 -13.68 8.59 5.81
N THR A 19 -14.90 9.11 5.95
CA THR A 19 -16.13 8.31 5.88
C THR A 19 -16.33 7.69 4.50
N ALA A 20 -16.10 8.45 3.42
CA ALA A 20 -16.21 7.91 2.07
C ALA A 20 -15.16 6.82 1.82
N MET A 21 -13.93 7.02 2.31
CA MET A 21 -12.87 6.02 2.18
C MET A 21 -13.11 4.74 2.98
N GLN A 22 -13.75 4.84 4.15
CA GLN A 22 -14.20 3.64 4.88
C GLN A 22 -15.24 2.86 4.07
N ALA A 23 -16.23 3.54 3.49
CA ALA A 23 -17.24 2.90 2.63
C ALA A 23 -16.62 2.26 1.38
N VAL A 24 -15.63 2.92 0.78
CA VAL A 24 -14.85 2.39 -0.36
C VAL A 24 -14.05 1.15 0.06
N ALA A 25 -13.36 1.18 1.19
CA ALA A 25 -12.57 0.05 1.69
C ALA A 25 -13.43 -1.17 2.08
N ALA A 26 -14.66 -0.95 2.52
CA ALA A 26 -15.62 -2.00 2.83
C ALA A 26 -16.27 -2.63 1.57
N SER A 27 -16.16 -2.00 0.40
CA SER A 27 -16.84 -2.44 -0.82
C SER A 27 -15.89 -3.08 -1.84
N THR A 28 -16.05 -4.39 -2.09
CA THR A 28 -15.31 -5.15 -3.13
C THR A 28 -15.35 -4.46 -4.50
N ALA A 29 -16.51 -3.95 -4.92
CA ALA A 29 -16.66 -3.26 -6.20
C ALA A 29 -15.86 -1.95 -6.25
N ALA A 30 -15.85 -1.18 -5.15
CA ALA A 30 -15.09 0.05 -5.06
C ALA A 30 -13.58 -0.21 -4.99
N ARG A 31 -13.15 -1.24 -4.25
CA ARG A 31 -11.76 -1.71 -4.24
C ARG A 31 -11.29 -2.19 -5.61
N THR A 32 -12.16 -2.83 -6.39
CA THR A 32 -11.85 -3.22 -7.77
C THR A 32 -11.60 -2.01 -8.66
N ALA A 33 -12.42 -0.97 -8.53
CA ALA A 33 -12.22 0.28 -9.26
C ALA A 33 -10.94 1.01 -8.82
N LEU A 34 -10.67 1.05 -7.50
CA LEU A 34 -9.41 1.57 -6.95
C LEU A 34 -8.20 0.86 -7.54
N TRP A 35 -8.23 -0.47 -7.55
CA TRP A 35 -7.12 -1.29 -8.03
C TRP A 35 -6.76 -0.98 -9.47
N GLN A 36 -7.70 -0.52 -10.30
CA GLN A 36 -7.51 -0.19 -11.71
C GLN A 36 -7.08 1.27 -11.96
N SER A 37 -7.18 2.17 -10.98
CA SER A 37 -7.02 3.62 -11.18
C SER A 37 -5.77 4.19 -10.50
N ASP A 38 -4.75 4.50 -11.29
CA ASP A 38 -3.51 5.10 -10.77
C ASP A 38 -3.73 6.52 -10.21
N ALA A 39 -4.67 7.27 -10.79
CA ALA A 39 -5.06 8.57 -10.29
C ALA A 39 -5.65 8.50 -8.87
N PHE A 40 -6.46 7.47 -8.56
CA PHE A 40 -6.92 7.27 -7.18
C PHE A 40 -5.73 6.96 -6.28
N LEU A 41 -4.93 5.96 -6.65
CA LEU A 41 -3.86 5.46 -5.79
C LEU A 41 -2.87 6.59 -5.43
N ALA A 42 -2.59 7.50 -6.37
CA ALA A 42 -1.82 8.71 -6.12
C ALA A 42 -2.50 9.67 -5.13
N CYS A 43 -3.81 9.93 -5.28
CA CYS A 43 -4.58 10.75 -4.34
C CYS A 43 -4.62 10.14 -2.92
N LEU A 44 -4.77 8.81 -2.84
CA LEU A 44 -4.78 8.09 -1.57
C LEU A 44 -3.39 8.08 -0.92
N GLN A 45 -2.31 7.90 -1.71
CA GLN A 45 -0.93 7.99 -1.23
C GLN A 45 -0.66 9.33 -0.53
N ALA A 46 -1.15 10.42 -1.12
CA ALA A 46 -1.00 11.77 -0.57
C ALA A 46 -1.89 12.04 0.66
N ASN A 47 -2.89 11.18 0.94
CA ASN A 47 -3.85 11.41 2.01
C ASN A 47 -3.68 10.44 3.19
N ASN A 48 -2.83 10.83 4.15
CA ASN A 48 -2.61 10.07 5.36
C ASN A 48 -3.89 9.88 6.20
N ALA A 49 -4.76 10.89 6.30
CA ALA A 49 -5.96 10.82 7.14
C ALA A 49 -6.91 9.70 6.67
N SER A 50 -7.07 9.54 5.36
CA SER A 50 -7.88 8.48 4.77
C SER A 50 -7.31 7.09 4.98
N ILE A 51 -5.99 6.92 4.82
CA ILE A 51 -5.33 5.64 5.13
C ILE A 51 -5.49 5.31 6.62
N GLN A 52 -5.28 6.28 7.53
CA GLN A 52 -5.51 6.08 8.96
C GLN A 52 -6.96 5.68 9.25
N ALA A 53 -7.94 6.34 8.63
CA ALA A 53 -9.35 6.03 8.83
C ALA A 53 -9.69 4.58 8.43
N ILE A 54 -9.12 4.07 7.34
CA ILE A 54 -9.29 2.68 6.91
C ILE A 54 -8.70 1.70 7.93
N ILE A 55 -7.50 2.02 8.44
CA ILE A 55 -6.77 1.17 9.40
C ILE A 55 -7.47 1.16 10.76
N SER A 56 -7.83 2.33 11.29
CA SER A 56 -8.54 2.47 12.56
C SER A 56 -9.93 1.84 12.55
N ALA A 57 -10.59 1.78 11.39
CA ALA A 57 -11.85 1.08 11.20
C ALA A 57 -11.69 -0.45 11.06
N ASN A 58 -10.46 -0.99 11.15
CA ASN A 58 -10.15 -2.42 11.01
C ASN A 58 -10.64 -3.04 9.68
N LEU A 59 -10.62 -2.26 8.60
CA LEU A 59 -11.03 -2.70 7.27
C LEU A 59 -9.89 -3.30 6.45
N ALA A 60 -8.64 -3.05 6.86
CA ALA A 60 -7.44 -3.55 6.21
C ALA A 60 -6.85 -4.77 6.93
N THR A 61 -6.20 -5.63 6.16
CA THR A 61 -5.41 -6.74 6.70
C THR A 61 -4.02 -6.23 7.08
N THR A 62 -3.57 -6.56 8.30
CA THR A 62 -2.20 -6.31 8.76
C THR A 62 -1.48 -7.65 8.91
N LYS A 63 -0.28 -7.76 8.35
CA LYS A 63 0.60 -8.92 8.53
C LYS A 63 2.03 -8.47 8.78
N ASN A 64 2.77 -9.26 9.54
CA ASN A 64 4.18 -9.03 9.83
C ASN A 64 5.03 -10.29 9.67
N THR A 65 6.32 -10.12 9.42
CA THR A 65 7.27 -11.23 9.30
C THR A 65 8.70 -10.76 9.54
N THR A 66 9.51 -11.61 10.17
CA THR A 66 10.98 -11.45 10.26
C THR A 66 11.71 -12.31 9.24
N ALA A 67 10.99 -13.18 8.51
CA ALA A 67 11.59 -14.12 7.59
C ALA A 67 12.12 -13.41 6.34
N SER A 68 13.24 -13.93 5.82
CA SER A 68 13.89 -13.33 4.66
C SER A 68 13.15 -13.54 3.34
N SER A 69 12.39 -14.62 3.26
CA SER A 69 11.45 -14.89 2.17
C SER A 69 10.11 -15.22 2.80
N TYR A 70 9.07 -14.46 2.45
CA TYR A 70 7.75 -14.66 3.00
C TYR A 70 6.67 -14.24 2.01
N GLN A 71 5.73 -15.14 1.73
CA GLN A 71 4.55 -14.84 0.94
C GLN A 71 3.41 -14.42 1.87
N PHE A 72 3.01 -13.16 1.80
CA PHE A 72 1.84 -12.67 2.52
C PHE A 72 0.55 -13.13 1.83
N GLU A 73 0.52 -13.06 0.50
CA GLU A 73 -0.60 -13.47 -0.35
C GLU A 73 -0.05 -14.01 -1.68
N ALA A 74 -0.72 -15.01 -2.26
CA ALA A 74 -0.29 -15.64 -3.50
C ALA A 74 -0.32 -14.69 -4.70
N GLN A 75 0.60 -14.91 -5.66
CA GLN A 75 0.60 -14.20 -6.94
C GLN A 75 -0.75 -14.37 -7.64
N GLY A 76 -1.24 -13.29 -8.26
CA GLY A 76 -2.56 -13.20 -8.88
C GLY A 76 -3.65 -12.66 -7.94
N THR A 77 -3.42 -12.60 -6.63
CA THR A 77 -4.37 -11.99 -5.68
C THR A 77 -4.40 -10.48 -5.88
N LYS A 78 -5.55 -9.88 -6.17
CA LYS A 78 -5.64 -8.43 -6.30
C LYS A 78 -5.63 -7.78 -4.91
N LEU A 79 -4.69 -6.86 -4.69
CA LEU A 79 -4.51 -6.18 -3.41
C LEU A 79 -4.26 -4.68 -3.64
N ILE A 80 -4.61 -3.87 -2.65
CA ILE A 80 -4.14 -2.48 -2.53
C ILE A 80 -3.27 -2.43 -1.29
N LEU A 81 -1.95 -2.36 -1.46
CA LEU A 81 -1.02 -2.05 -0.39
C LEU A 81 -1.34 -0.63 0.10
N LEU A 82 -1.36 -0.42 1.42
CA LEU A 82 -1.61 0.88 2.03
C LEU A 82 -0.36 1.38 2.77
N ARG A 83 0.26 0.49 3.56
CA ARG A 83 1.44 0.81 4.35
C ARG A 83 2.44 -0.32 4.42
N ARG A 84 3.68 0.09 4.68
CA ARG A 84 4.83 -0.76 4.94
C ARG A 84 5.75 -0.07 5.93
N TYR A 85 6.16 -0.74 7.00
CA TYR A 85 7.16 -0.24 7.93
C TYR A 85 7.91 -1.37 8.63
N TYR A 86 9.03 -1.02 9.25
CA TYR A 86 9.92 -1.93 9.99
C TYR A 86 9.95 -1.58 11.47
N ASP A 87 10.48 -2.47 12.28
CA ASP A 87 10.91 -2.17 13.66
C ASP A 87 12.34 -1.58 13.74
N GLY A 88 13.04 -1.44 12.61
CA GLY A 88 14.36 -0.82 12.52
C GLY A 88 14.70 -0.24 11.14
N ALA A 89 15.68 0.67 11.08
CA ALA A 89 15.95 1.49 9.90
C ALA A 89 16.87 0.84 8.84
N SER A 90 17.40 -0.35 9.11
CA SER A 90 18.53 -0.94 8.35
C SER A 90 18.13 -2.14 7.49
N GLU A 91 16.84 -2.32 7.20
CA GLU A 91 16.38 -3.45 6.38
C GLU A 91 16.55 -3.19 4.89
N TYR A 92 16.85 -4.23 4.12
CA TYR A 92 17.05 -4.15 2.67
C TYR A 92 16.28 -5.27 1.97
N ASP A 93 15.15 -4.93 1.37
CA ASP A 93 14.28 -5.91 0.75
C ASP A 93 13.47 -5.30 -0.39
N ASN A 94 12.91 -6.18 -1.22
CA ASN A 94 11.89 -5.81 -2.17
C ASN A 94 10.58 -6.53 -1.84
N LEU A 95 9.48 -5.86 -2.18
CA LEU A 95 8.18 -6.48 -2.27
C LEU A 95 7.91 -6.84 -3.72
N GLN A 96 7.25 -7.96 -3.96
CA GLN A 96 6.96 -8.41 -5.32
C GLN A 96 5.48 -8.37 -5.67
N TRP A 97 5.29 -8.37 -6.99
CA TRP A 97 4.03 -8.39 -7.73
C TRP A 97 3.24 -7.11 -7.62
N ASP A 98 3.73 -6.07 -8.27
CA ASP A 98 2.88 -4.93 -8.63
C ASP A 98 1.72 -5.39 -9.54
N ARG A 99 0.87 -4.46 -9.97
CA ARG A 99 -0.26 -4.78 -10.86
C ARG A 99 0.14 -5.55 -12.12
N SER A 100 1.38 -5.36 -12.61
CA SER A 100 1.95 -6.01 -13.79
C SER A 100 2.75 -7.28 -13.47
N ALA A 101 2.68 -7.78 -12.24
CA ALA A 101 3.47 -8.90 -11.72
C ALA A 101 4.99 -8.64 -11.67
N SER A 102 5.42 -7.38 -11.73
CA SER A 102 6.81 -6.97 -11.58
C SER A 102 7.16 -6.78 -10.10
N ASN A 103 8.45 -6.62 -9.79
CA ASN A 103 8.84 -6.18 -8.45
C ASN A 103 8.27 -4.77 -8.18
N LEU A 104 7.75 -4.55 -6.97
CA LEU A 104 7.45 -3.18 -6.56
C LEU A 104 8.78 -2.41 -6.57
N PRO A 105 8.79 -1.15 -7.04
CA PRO A 105 9.98 -0.31 -6.91
C PRO A 105 10.44 -0.33 -5.44
N GLY A 106 11.74 -0.24 -5.22
CA GLY A 106 12.35 -0.49 -3.91
C GLY A 106 13.67 -1.26 -3.93
N TYR A 107 14.31 -1.41 -5.09
CA TYR A 107 15.60 -2.10 -5.15
C TYR A 107 16.62 -1.40 -4.24
N GLY A 108 16.95 -2.05 -3.13
CA GLY A 108 18.06 -1.68 -2.27
C GLY A 108 17.80 -0.66 -1.17
N GLN A 109 16.57 -0.18 -0.89
CA GLN A 109 16.17 0.43 0.40
C GLN A 109 14.62 0.44 0.56
N PRO A 110 14.09 0.32 1.79
CA PRO A 110 12.67 0.45 2.13
C PRO A 110 12.20 1.90 1.96
N ASN A 111 11.80 2.24 0.74
CA ASN A 111 11.55 3.62 0.39
C ASN A 111 10.19 4.11 0.87
N THR A 112 10.15 5.36 1.32
CA THR A 112 8.98 6.22 1.20
C THR A 112 8.84 6.69 -0.26
N TYR A 113 7.63 6.61 -0.80
CA TYR A 113 7.33 7.07 -2.16
C TYR A 113 6.57 8.38 -2.10
N ASP A 114 7.09 9.39 -2.80
CA ASP A 114 6.33 10.60 -3.05
C ASP A 114 5.17 10.34 -4.03
N ALA A 115 4.39 11.37 -4.34
CA ALA A 115 3.26 11.27 -5.26
C ALA A 115 3.66 10.91 -6.70
N THR A 116 4.95 10.99 -7.07
CA THR A 116 5.50 10.60 -8.37
C THR A 116 6.20 9.25 -8.33
N TYR A 117 6.13 8.54 -7.19
CA TYR A 117 6.74 7.24 -6.96
C TYR A 117 8.27 7.23 -7.03
N ALA A 118 8.91 8.36 -6.76
CA ALA A 118 10.36 8.46 -6.58
C ALA A 118 10.75 8.15 -5.12
N ARG A 119 11.97 7.61 -4.94
CA ARG A 119 12.55 7.36 -3.60
C ARG A 119 12.77 8.70 -2.90
N SER A 120 12.28 8.83 -1.66
CA SER A 120 12.48 10.08 -0.89
C SER A 120 13.25 9.95 0.43
N ALA A 121 13.28 8.78 1.10
CA ALA A 121 13.94 8.64 2.41
C ALA A 121 14.28 7.19 2.82
N ALA A 122 14.84 7.05 4.03
CA ALA A 122 15.13 5.78 4.72
C ALA A 122 13.86 4.99 5.11
N ALA A 123 14.06 3.75 5.62
CA ALA A 123 12.98 2.87 6.07
C ALA A 123 12.03 3.57 7.05
N PRO A 124 10.71 3.59 6.80
CA PRO A 124 9.78 3.98 7.83
C PRO A 124 9.82 2.93 8.96
N THR A 125 10.07 3.38 10.19
CA THR A 125 10.18 2.51 11.38
C THR A 125 8.94 2.55 12.29
N ALA A 126 7.85 3.13 11.80
CA ALA A 126 6.63 3.33 12.57
C ALA A 126 5.40 3.36 11.67
N ASN A 127 4.24 3.01 12.22
CA ASN A 127 2.95 3.08 11.54
C ASN A 127 2.43 4.52 11.46
N ASN A 128 2.98 5.33 10.56
CA ASN A 128 2.60 6.73 10.39
C ASN A 128 2.58 7.14 8.90
N ALA A 129 2.47 8.44 8.62
CA ALA A 129 2.41 8.95 7.25
C ALA A 129 3.64 8.60 6.40
N THR A 130 4.83 8.49 7.00
CA THR A 130 6.05 8.12 6.26
C THR A 130 6.00 6.66 5.81
N ALA A 131 5.16 5.82 6.42
CA ALA A 131 4.97 4.42 6.04
C ALA A 131 3.97 4.21 4.89
N ASN A 132 3.32 5.28 4.39
CA ASN A 132 2.35 5.17 3.30
C ASN A 132 3.04 4.66 2.03
N CYS A 133 2.50 3.58 1.47
CA CYS A 133 3.03 2.91 0.28
C CYS A 133 1.84 2.35 -0.54
N VAL A 134 0.99 3.25 -1.01
CA VAL A 134 -0.24 2.92 -1.71
C VAL A 134 0.06 2.40 -3.10
N ARG A 135 -0.32 1.14 -3.37
CA ARG A 135 -0.07 0.50 -4.65
C ARG A 135 -1.04 -0.63 -4.95
N ALA A 136 -1.43 -0.76 -6.21
CA ALA A 136 -2.11 -1.95 -6.70
C ALA A 136 -1.09 -3.09 -6.90
N CYS A 137 -1.35 -4.22 -6.27
CA CYS A 137 -0.51 -5.41 -6.32
C CYS A 137 -1.28 -6.61 -6.85
N SER A 138 -0.57 -7.56 -7.45
CA SER A 138 -1.06 -8.87 -7.90
C SER A 138 -0.50 -9.99 -7.02
N GLY A 139 -0.63 -9.82 -5.71
CA GLY A 139 -0.06 -10.65 -4.67
C GLY A 139 0.89 -9.82 -3.81
N LEU A 140 1.49 -10.45 -2.79
CA LEU A 140 2.46 -9.75 -1.95
C LEU A 140 3.44 -10.75 -1.35
N SER A 141 4.71 -10.63 -1.69
CA SER A 141 5.81 -11.36 -1.08
C SER A 141 6.96 -10.43 -0.72
N ARG A 142 7.74 -10.80 0.29
CA ARG A 142 9.01 -10.19 0.67
C ARG A 142 10.17 -11.05 0.17
N ALA A 143 11.20 -10.41 -0.37
CA ALA A 143 12.53 -10.97 -0.53
C ALA A 143 13.58 -9.97 0.02
N THR A 144 14.29 -10.35 1.08
CA THR A 144 15.36 -9.54 1.71
C THR A 144 16.74 -10.16 1.51
N TRP A 145 17.78 -9.33 1.61
CA TRP A 145 19.18 -9.75 1.60
C TRP A 145 19.83 -9.77 3.00
N GLY A 146 19.09 -9.37 4.05
CA GLY A 146 19.56 -9.38 5.44
C GLY A 146 18.52 -9.93 6.42
N VAL A 147 18.96 -10.33 7.62
CA VAL A 147 18.07 -10.72 8.72
C VAL A 147 18.19 -9.68 9.83
N GLY A 148 17.06 -9.20 10.34
CA GLY A 148 17.10 -8.30 11.50
C GLY A 148 15.77 -7.68 11.84
N ASN A 149 15.12 -7.05 10.85
CA ASN A 149 13.92 -6.26 11.14
C ASN A 149 12.62 -6.96 10.71
N SER A 150 11.60 -6.85 11.56
CA SER A 150 10.24 -7.27 11.29
C SER A 150 9.58 -6.30 10.31
N LEU A 151 9.20 -6.81 9.13
CA LEU A 151 8.41 -6.07 8.16
C LEU A 151 6.94 -6.18 8.54
N THR A 152 6.25 -5.05 8.69
CA THR A 152 4.79 -5.00 8.75
C THR A 152 4.23 -4.39 7.47
N VAL A 153 3.24 -5.06 6.88
CA VAL A 153 2.47 -4.58 5.73
C VAL A 153 0.99 -4.48 6.08
N ILE A 154 0.33 -3.46 5.55
CA ILE A 154 -1.10 -3.24 5.70
C ILE A 154 -1.70 -3.09 4.32
N TYR A 155 -2.72 -3.90 3.99
CA TYR A 155 -3.31 -3.94 2.66
C TYR A 155 -4.80 -4.27 2.69
N LEU A 156 -5.50 -3.89 1.61
CA LEU A 156 -6.85 -4.34 1.32
C LEU A 156 -6.77 -5.47 0.28
N LYS A 157 -7.44 -6.60 0.53
CA LYS A 157 -7.78 -7.52 -0.56
C LYS A 157 -8.80 -6.83 -1.46
N VAL A 158 -8.77 -7.06 -2.76
CA VAL A 158 -9.71 -6.46 -3.70
C VAL A 158 -10.84 -7.42 -3.96
#